data_AF-A0A022PJE5-F1
#
_entry.id   AF-A0A022PJE5-F1
#
_cell.length_a   1.000
_cell.length_b   1.000
_cell.length_c   1.000
_cell.angle_alpha   90.00
_cell.angle_beta   90.00
_cell.angle_gamma   90.00
#
_symmetry.space_group_name_H-M   'P 1'
#
loop_
_entity.id
_entity.type
_entity.pdbx_description
1 polymer ?
#
loop_
_entity_poly.entity_id
_entity_poly.type
_entity_poly.pdbx_seq_one_letter_code
_entity_poly.pdbx_strand_id
1 'polypeptide(L)'
;MEAKDGDIASQEIAKKYVNYQCEMIRMQLICIEQWTSILLDHTAQRKVGSVSLLSISSIRLRLAQVIQRQLLLFQCVGDIKEEIPSQFTEHAAEEIEEMVNILTKTTGGRALLQQGLVEMQHIFSVLNQVYLREFHD
;
A
#
# COMPACT_ATOMS: atom_id res chain seq x y z
N MET A 1 -25.56 -38.97 8.14
CA MET A 1 -25.87 -37.53 8.00
C MET A 1 -24.75 -36.79 8.73
N GLU A 2 -23.56 -36.76 8.12
CA GLU A 2 -22.30 -36.32 8.76
C GLU A 2 -21.58 -35.35 7.83
N ALA A 3 -22.19 -34.19 7.58
CA ALA A 3 -21.63 -33.13 6.74
C ALA A 3 -22.04 -31.76 7.30
N LYS A 4 -21.66 -31.45 8.55
CA LYS A 4 -21.95 -30.14 9.15
C LYS A 4 -20.77 -29.47 9.84
N ASP A 5 -19.86 -30.19 10.49
CA ASP A 5 -18.78 -29.53 11.26
C ASP A 5 -17.54 -29.15 10.43
N GLY A 6 -17.20 -29.93 9.38
CA GLY A 6 -16.04 -29.64 8.51
C GLY A 6 -16.24 -28.42 7.58
N ASP A 7 -17.48 -28.15 7.19
CA ASP A 7 -17.85 -27.03 6.31
C ASP A 7 -17.83 -25.68 7.08
N ILE A 8 -18.33 -25.67 8.32
CA ILE A 8 -18.31 -24.49 9.20
C ILE A 8 -16.89 -24.07 9.56
N ALA A 9 -16.03 -25.04 9.94
CA ALA A 9 -14.63 -24.74 10.29
C ALA A 9 -13.84 -24.19 9.09
N SER A 10 -14.09 -24.70 7.87
CA SER A 10 -13.44 -24.22 6.65
C SER A 10 -13.88 -22.80 6.28
N GLN A 11 -15.17 -22.50 6.43
CA GLN A 11 -15.72 -21.16 6.21
C GLN A 11 -15.17 -20.13 7.21
N GLU A 12 -15.01 -20.50 8.49
CA GLU A 12 -14.40 -19.62 9.49
C GLU A 12 -12.92 -19.34 9.21
N ILE A 13 -12.16 -20.34 8.73
CA ILE A 13 -10.75 -20.16 8.34
C ILE A 13 -10.64 -19.23 7.12
N ALA A 14 -11.46 -19.44 6.10
CA ALA A 14 -11.50 -18.59 4.91
C ALA A 14 -11.83 -17.13 5.27
N LYS A 15 -12.83 -16.92 6.14
CA LYS A 15 -13.19 -15.57 6.61
C LYS A 15 -12.08 -14.90 7.41
N LYS A 16 -11.37 -15.66 8.26
CA LYS A 16 -10.19 -15.14 8.97
C LYS A 16 -9.10 -14.74 8.00
N TYR A 17 -8.86 -15.54 6.97
CA TYR A 17 -7.86 -15.25 5.94
C TYR A 17 -8.17 -13.95 5.17
N VAL A 18 -9.42 -13.78 4.74
CA VAL A 18 -9.91 -12.53 4.11
C VAL A 18 -9.69 -11.32 5.01
N ASN A 19 -10.03 -11.44 6.30
CA ASN A 19 -9.79 -10.35 7.26
C ASN A 19 -8.30 -10.02 7.38
N TYR A 20 -7.42 -11.02 7.42
CA TYR A 20 -5.97 -10.78 7.45
C TYR A 20 -5.48 -10.06 6.20
N GLN A 21 -5.93 -10.46 5.01
CA GLN A 21 -5.56 -9.78 3.76
C GLN A 21 -6.02 -8.32 3.75
N CYS A 22 -7.27 -8.05 4.14
CA CYS A 22 -7.78 -6.69 4.29
C CYS A 22 -6.95 -5.86 5.29
N GLU A 23 -6.65 -6.41 6.46
CA GLU A 23 -5.83 -5.73 7.47
C GLU A 23 -4.40 -5.49 6.98
N MET A 24 -3.79 -6.44 6.26
CA MET A 24 -2.47 -6.25 5.66
C MET A 24 -2.45 -5.11 4.65
N ILE A 25 -3.47 -5.02 3.78
CA ILE A 25 -3.59 -3.89 2.85
C ILE A 25 -3.76 -2.58 3.62
N ARG A 26 -4.66 -2.54 4.61
CA ARG A 26 -4.90 -1.32 5.43
C ARG A 26 -3.64 -0.84 6.13
N MET A 27 -2.88 -1.72 6.79
CA MET A 27 -1.63 -1.32 7.45
C MET A 27 -0.62 -0.72 6.47
N GLN A 28 -0.45 -1.33 5.29
CA GLN A 28 0.45 -0.82 4.27
C GLN A 28 -0.01 0.57 3.76
N LEU A 29 -1.32 0.76 3.57
CA LEU A 29 -1.89 2.05 3.21
C LEU A 29 -1.69 3.13 4.28
N ILE A 30 -1.80 2.79 5.58
CA ILE A 30 -1.52 3.73 6.69
C ILE A 30 -0.06 4.17 6.67
N CYS A 31 0.87 3.24 6.47
CA CYS A 31 2.30 3.56 6.37
C CYS A 31 2.58 4.47 5.15
N ILE A 32 1.93 4.21 4.01
CA ILE A 32 1.99 5.09 2.82
C ILE A 32 1.48 6.49 3.14
N GLU A 33 0.38 6.61 3.89
CA GLU A 33 -0.18 7.90 4.33
C GLU A 33 0.84 8.70 5.14
N GLN A 34 1.46 8.05 6.13
CA GLN A 34 2.44 8.68 7.01
C GLN A 34 3.64 9.20 6.21
N TRP A 35 4.18 8.38 5.29
CA TRP A 35 5.25 8.81 4.41
C TRP A 35 4.82 9.95 3.48
N THR A 36 3.61 9.89 2.92
CA THR A 36 3.06 10.95 2.08
C THR A 36 3.00 12.27 2.83
N SER A 37 2.54 12.26 4.09
CA SER A 37 2.52 13.44 4.96
C SER A 37 3.92 14.00 5.21
N ILE A 38 4.89 13.14 5.55
CA ILE A 38 6.29 13.54 5.75
C ILE A 38 6.86 14.20 4.49
N LEU A 39 6.55 13.66 3.31
CA LEU A 39 7.01 14.23 2.04
C LEU A 39 6.32 15.53 1.66
N LEU A 40 5.04 15.69 1.98
CA LEU A 40 4.34 16.97 1.82
C LEU A 40 5.01 18.06 2.66
N ASP A 41 5.25 17.80 3.94
CA ASP A 41 5.92 18.75 4.85
C ASP A 41 7.34 19.06 4.37
N HIS A 42 8.12 18.03 4.05
CA HIS A 42 9.48 18.21 3.56
C HIS A 42 9.52 19.02 2.25
N THR A 43 8.65 18.73 1.29
CA THR A 43 8.63 19.42 0.00
C THR A 43 8.09 20.85 0.11
N ALA A 44 7.22 21.14 1.08
CA ALA A 44 6.77 22.49 1.39
C ALA A 44 7.90 23.34 1.99
N GLN A 45 8.69 22.77 2.90
CA GLN A 45 9.76 23.46 3.62
C GLN A 45 11.04 23.61 2.79
N ARG A 46 11.38 22.60 1.98
CA ARG A 46 12.63 22.57 1.22
C ARG A 46 12.56 23.51 0.02
N LYS A 47 13.53 24.41 -0.08
CA LYS A 47 13.67 25.35 -1.20
C LYS A 47 14.80 24.94 -2.16
N VAL A 48 14.60 25.22 -3.45
CA VAL A 48 15.61 25.18 -4.50
C VAL A 48 15.62 26.58 -5.14
N GLY A 49 16.69 27.34 -4.89
CA GLY A 49 16.68 28.78 -5.17
C GLY A 49 15.64 29.50 -4.30
N SER A 50 14.73 30.25 -4.93
CA SER A 50 13.66 31.00 -4.25
C SER A 50 12.35 30.23 -4.08
N VAL A 51 12.22 29.05 -4.68
CA VAL A 51 10.95 28.32 -4.78
C VAL A 51 10.98 27.03 -3.97
N SER A 52 9.85 26.64 -3.37
CA SER A 52 9.73 25.36 -2.65
C SER A 52 9.69 24.18 -3.60
N LEU A 53 10.09 23.00 -3.15
CA LEU A 53 9.94 21.78 -3.95
C LEU A 53 8.47 21.50 -4.28
N LEU A 54 7.55 21.81 -3.37
CA LEU A 54 6.11 21.67 -3.60
C LEU A 54 5.58 22.57 -4.73
N SER A 55 6.30 23.63 -5.12
CA SER A 55 5.93 24.44 -6.27
C SER A 55 6.28 23.76 -7.61
N ILE A 56 7.03 22.67 -7.61
CA ILE A 56 7.40 21.92 -8.80
C ILE A 56 6.25 20.98 -9.18
N SER A 57 5.74 21.13 -10.41
CA SER A 57 4.56 20.38 -10.89
C SER A 57 4.72 18.87 -10.84
N SER A 58 5.90 18.33 -11.14
CA SER A 58 6.17 16.90 -11.10
C SER A 58 6.09 16.32 -9.68
N ILE A 59 6.48 17.09 -8.66
CA ILE A 59 6.38 16.69 -7.26
C ILE A 59 4.91 16.66 -6.84
N ARG A 60 4.15 17.71 -7.13
CA ARG A 60 2.71 17.74 -6.83
C ARG A 60 1.95 16.60 -7.51
N LEU A 61 2.26 16.34 -8.79
CA LEU A 61 1.58 15.29 -9.55
C LEU A 61 1.82 13.92 -8.92
N ARG A 62 3.07 13.59 -8.57
CA ARG A 62 3.41 12.32 -7.92
C ARG A 62 2.73 12.15 -6.56
N LEU A 63 2.75 13.18 -5.72
CA LEU A 63 2.09 13.14 -4.41
C LEU A 63 0.57 12.99 -4.56
N ALA A 64 -0.05 13.72 -5.49
CA ALA A 64 -1.47 13.59 -5.78
C ALA A 64 -1.84 12.18 -6.29
N GLN A 65 -1.00 11.59 -7.14
CA GLN A 65 -1.20 10.22 -7.63
C GLN A 65 -1.17 9.19 -6.48
N VAL A 66 -0.23 9.31 -5.53
CA VAL A 66 -0.18 8.42 -4.37
C VAL A 66 -1.43 8.58 -3.51
N ILE A 67 -1.82 9.82 -3.17
CA ILE A 67 -3.02 10.10 -2.37
C ILE A 67 -4.27 9.51 -3.05
N GLN A 68 -4.43 9.71 -4.35
CA GLN A 68 -5.57 9.19 -5.09
C GLN A 68 -5.64 7.66 -5.06
N ARG A 69 -4.53 6.99 -5.38
CA ARG A 69 -4.45 5.52 -5.38
C ARG A 69 -4.73 4.95 -3.99
N GLN A 70 -4.16 5.59 -2.95
CA GLN A 70 -4.35 5.20 -1.57
C GLN A 70 -5.82 5.29 -1.14
N LEU A 71 -6.50 6.41 -1.43
CA LEU A 71 -7.91 6.61 -1.09
C LEU A 71 -8.82 5.60 -1.78
N LEU A 72 -8.58 5.33 -3.07
CA LEU A 72 -9.34 4.34 -3.83
C LEU A 72 -9.18 2.95 -3.24
N LEU A 73 -7.94 2.53 -2.94
CA LEU A 73 -7.70 1.21 -2.38
C LEU A 73 -8.26 1.06 -0.96
N PHE A 74 -8.19 2.11 -0.14
CA PHE A 74 -8.84 2.14 1.18
C PHE A 74 -10.35 1.90 1.08
N GLN A 75 -11.00 2.57 0.12
CA GLN A 75 -12.43 2.43 -0.09
C GLN A 75 -12.77 1.01 -0.55
N CYS A 76 -12.06 0.48 -1.55
CA CYS A 76 -12.28 -0.90 -2.03
C CYS A 76 -12.13 -1.93 -0.91
N VAL A 77 -11.11 -1.81 -0.06
CA VAL A 77 -10.92 -2.70 1.10
C VAL A 77 -11.97 -2.50 2.19
N GLY A 78 -12.52 -1.30 2.33
CA GLY A 78 -13.65 -1.01 3.23
C GLY A 78 -14.95 -1.69 2.80
N ASP A 79 -15.14 -1.87 1.49
CA ASP A 79 -16.36 -2.45 0.91
C ASP A 79 -16.37 -3.99 0.89
N ILE A 80 -15.21 -4.63 1.11
CA ILE A 80 -15.06 -6.09 1.20
C ILE A 80 -15.65 -6.61 2.52
N LYS A 81 -16.56 -7.58 2.43
CA LYS A 81 -17.26 -8.15 3.61
C LYS A 81 -17.01 -9.63 3.86
N GLU A 82 -16.91 -10.43 2.79
CA GLU A 82 -16.94 -11.89 2.91
C GLU A 82 -15.84 -12.56 2.09
N GLU A 83 -15.59 -12.10 0.87
CA GLU A 83 -14.60 -12.68 -0.04
C GLU A 83 -13.81 -11.56 -0.75
N ILE A 84 -12.52 -11.81 -0.98
CA ILE A 84 -11.68 -10.98 -1.84
C ILE A 84 -11.43 -11.74 -3.15
N PRO A 85 -11.75 -11.16 -4.32
CA PRO A 85 -11.33 -11.72 -5.59
C PRO A 85 -9.80 -11.78 -5.68
N SER A 86 -9.22 -12.89 -6.14
CA SER A 86 -7.76 -13.01 -6.32
C SER A 86 -7.18 -11.90 -7.22
N GLN A 87 -7.92 -11.47 -8.23
CA GLN A 87 -7.54 -10.34 -9.08
C GLN A 87 -7.43 -9.02 -8.29
N PHE A 88 -8.23 -8.86 -7.24
CA PHE A 88 -8.15 -7.69 -6.38
C PHE A 88 -6.93 -7.74 -5.47
N THR A 89 -6.55 -8.90 -4.90
CA THR A 89 -5.34 -8.98 -4.08
C THR A 89 -4.08 -8.70 -4.88
N GLU A 90 -4.00 -9.22 -6.11
CA GLU A 90 -2.88 -8.93 -7.02
C GLU A 90 -2.83 -7.44 -7.36
N HIS A 91 -3.98 -6.87 -7.77
CA HIS A 91 -4.07 -5.44 -8.06
C HIS A 91 -3.69 -4.58 -6.85
N ALA A 92 -4.13 -4.94 -5.65
CA ALA A 92 -3.79 -4.23 -4.42
C ALA A 92 -2.28 -4.26 -4.16
N ALA A 93 -1.62 -5.41 -4.37
CA ALA A 93 -0.18 -5.54 -4.24
C ALA A 93 0.57 -4.63 -5.23
N GLU A 94 0.16 -4.63 -6.51
CA GLU A 94 0.74 -3.78 -7.55
C GLU A 94 0.57 -2.28 -7.24
N GLU A 95 -0.64 -1.87 -6.82
CA GLU A 95 -0.92 -0.49 -6.46
C GLU A 95 -0.09 -0.03 -5.27
N ILE A 96 0.06 -0.87 -4.24
CA ILE A 96 0.92 -0.59 -3.09
C ILE A 96 2.37 -0.42 -3.53
N GLU A 97 2.91 -1.36 -4.31
CA GLU A 97 4.30 -1.31 -4.78
C GLU A 97 4.57 -0.07 -5.63
N GLU A 98 3.64 0.29 -6.52
CA GLU A 98 3.77 1.48 -7.34
C GLU A 98 3.67 2.77 -6.52
N MET A 99 2.78 2.84 -5.52
CA MET A 99 2.74 3.98 -4.59
C MET A 99 4.07 4.18 -3.87
N VAL A 100 4.68 3.11 -3.35
CA VAL A 100 6.00 3.19 -2.71
C VAL A 100 7.08 3.62 -3.70
N ASN A 101 7.07 3.07 -4.92
CA ASN A 101 7.99 3.45 -5.98
C ASN A 101 7.89 4.96 -6.31
N ILE A 102 6.66 5.49 -6.39
CA ILE A 102 6.41 6.93 -6.61
C ILE A 102 6.95 7.76 -5.44
N LEU A 103 6.74 7.35 -4.19
CA LEU A 103 7.26 8.03 -3.01
C LEU A 103 8.80 8.05 -3.03
N THR A 104 9.45 6.92 -3.29
CA THR A 104 10.91 6.82 -3.45
C THR A 104 11.42 7.76 -4.54
N LYS A 105 10.79 7.77 -5.73
CA LYS A 105 11.15 8.71 -6.81
C LYS A 105 10.93 10.17 -6.42
N THR A 106 9.98 10.47 -5.54
CA THR A 106 9.66 11.83 -5.07
C THR A 106 10.69 12.35 -4.08
N THR A 107 11.24 11.48 -3.23
CA THR A 107 12.37 11.84 -2.34
C THR A 107 13.70 12.06 -3.06
N GLY A 108 13.86 11.49 -4.25
CA GLY A 108 15.13 11.49 -4.99
C GLY A 108 16.22 10.70 -4.27
N GLY A 109 17.49 11.05 -4.49
CA GLY A 109 18.64 10.33 -3.90
C GLY A 109 18.70 10.33 -2.37
N ARG A 110 17.83 11.08 -1.67
CA ARG A 110 17.74 11.04 -0.20
C ARG A 110 16.99 9.82 0.35
N ALA A 111 16.10 9.18 -0.41
CA ALA A 111 15.55 7.87 0.03
C ALA A 111 16.65 6.83 0.23
N LEU A 112 17.75 6.92 -0.53
CA LEU A 112 18.92 6.05 -0.35
C LEU A 112 19.69 6.38 0.94
N LEU A 113 19.51 7.58 1.50
CA LEU A 113 20.20 8.05 2.70
C LEU A 113 19.34 7.93 3.97
N GLN A 114 18.01 7.96 3.84
CA GLN A 114 17.06 7.67 4.90
C GLN A 114 16.39 6.33 4.58
N GLN A 115 17.01 5.24 5.06
CA GLN A 115 16.71 3.85 4.74
C GLN A 115 15.22 3.46 4.84
N GLY A 116 14.38 4.22 5.55
CA GLY A 116 13.00 3.87 5.84
C GLY A 116 12.09 3.60 4.64
N LEU A 117 12.17 4.35 3.53
CA LEU A 117 11.34 4.06 2.33
C LEU A 117 11.80 2.81 1.59
N VAL A 118 13.12 2.57 1.53
CA VAL A 118 13.71 1.40 0.89
C VAL A 118 13.40 0.13 1.71
N GLU A 119 13.52 0.23 3.04
CA GLU A 119 13.12 -0.83 3.97
C GLU A 119 11.62 -1.12 3.87
N MET A 120 10.77 -0.07 3.83
CA MET A 120 9.33 -0.23 3.64
C MET A 120 9.01 -0.94 2.33
N GLN A 121 9.69 -0.58 1.23
CA GLN A 121 9.53 -1.26 -0.05
C GLN A 121 9.86 -2.76 0.05
N HIS A 122 10.95 -3.12 0.74
CA HIS A 122 11.33 -4.51 0.93
C HIS A 122 10.32 -5.27 1.80
N ILE A 123 9.90 -4.69 2.92
CA ILE A 123 8.89 -5.26 3.82
C ILE A 123 7.58 -5.49 3.08
N PHE A 124 7.12 -4.52 2.30
CA PHE A 124 5.86 -4.61 1.55
C PHE A 124 5.93 -5.67 0.47
N SER A 125 7.06 -5.77 -0.24
CA SER A 125 7.27 -6.83 -1.23
C SER A 125 7.13 -8.22 -0.59
N VAL A 126 7.70 -8.44 0.59
CA VAL A 126 7.57 -9.71 1.32
C VAL A 126 6.13 -9.94 1.78
N LEU A 127 5.48 -8.93 2.38
CA LEU A 127 4.09 -9.05 2.83
C LEU A 127 3.14 -9.35 1.66
N ASN A 128 3.32 -8.67 0.54
CA ASN A 128 2.50 -8.89 -0.66
C ASN A 128 2.71 -10.31 -1.21
N GLN A 129 3.96 -10.80 -1.23
CA GLN A 129 4.23 -12.17 -1.67
C GLN A 129 3.59 -13.23 -0.76
N VAL A 130 3.53 -12.98 0.54
CA VAL A 130 2.98 -13.95 1.52
C VAL A 130 1.46 -13.91 1.58
N TYR A 131 0.87 -12.72 1.50
CA TYR A 131 -0.55 -12.53 1.80
C TYR A 131 -1.42 -12.20 0.60
N LEU A 132 -0.88 -11.59 -0.45
CA LEU A 132 -1.68 -11.03 -1.55
C LEU A 132 -1.47 -11.73 -2.89
N ARG A 133 -0.26 -12.25 -3.14
CA ARG A 133 0.06 -12.99 -4.35
C ARG A 133 -0.07 -14.48 -4.10
N GLU A 134 -0.65 -15.19 -5.06
CA GLU A 134 -0.53 -16.64 -5.08
C GLU A 134 0.94 -17.00 -5.35
N PHE A 135 1.45 -18.03 -4.68
CA PHE A 135 2.73 -18.62 -5.09
C PHE A 135 2.53 -19.21 -6.49
N HIS A 136 2.92 -18.47 -7.52
CA HIS A 136 3.11 -19.02 -8.84
C HIS A 136 4.36 -19.91 -8.77
N ASP A 137 4.15 -21.22 -8.65
CA ASP A 137 5.17 -22.25 -8.87
C ASP A 137 5.75 -22.17 -10.29
#